data_AF-A0AA44MVQ5-F1
#
_entry.id   AF-A0AA44MVQ5-F1
#
_cell.length_a   1.000
_cell.length_b   1.000
_cell.length_c   1.000
_cell.angle_alpha   90.00
_cell.angle_beta   90.00
_cell.angle_gamma   90.00
#
_symmetry.space_group_name_H-M   'P 1'
#
loop_
_entity.id
_entity.type
_entity.pdbx_description
1 polymer ?
#
loop_
_entity_poly.entity_id
_entity_poly.type
_entity_poly.pdbx_seq_one_letter_code
_entity_poly.pdbx_strand_id
1 'polypeptide(L)'
;MAGLLFPLNKLYHPELDSKILSIIKKAVTIRTTHTYEYQYSLLFGDAGYLWLLLHLFSISKNQYYLQLANVTAKKLIENYDTLEEIDFALGKSGVLLSLIKYYQFTNDNTLKIFIHNSIGEI
;
A
#
# COMPACT_ATOMS: atom_id res chain seq x y z
N MET A 1 1.91 11.27 -0.23
CA MET A 1 2.27 11.20 -1.68
C MET A 1 1.36 10.27 -2.50
N ALA A 2 0.51 9.41 -1.92
CA ALA A 2 -0.33 8.49 -2.69
C ALA A 2 -1.37 9.19 -3.60
N GLY A 3 -1.91 10.33 -3.17
CA GLY A 3 -2.83 11.15 -3.98
C GLY A 3 -2.26 11.71 -5.29
N LEU A 4 -0.92 11.84 -5.40
CA LEU A 4 -0.25 12.34 -6.61
C LEU A 4 0.05 11.23 -7.64
N LEU A 5 -0.02 9.95 -7.25
CA LEU A 5 0.34 8.83 -8.11
C LEU A 5 -0.89 8.17 -8.77
N PHE A 6 -2.10 8.41 -8.25
CA PHE A 6 -3.36 7.94 -8.86
C PHE A 6 -3.65 8.58 -10.24
N PRO A 7 -3.35 9.89 -10.50
CA PRO A 7 -3.53 10.48 -11.83
C PRO A 7 -2.53 9.96 -12.87
N LEU A 8 -1.29 9.64 -12.47
CA LEU A 8 -0.27 9.05 -13.35
C LEU A 8 -0.70 7.66 -13.86
N ASN A 9 -1.62 7.02 -13.16
CA ASN A 9 -2.11 5.67 -13.40
C ASN A 9 -3.15 5.56 -14.53
N LYS A 10 -3.93 6.62 -14.78
CA LYS A 10 -4.87 6.69 -15.92
C LYS A 10 -4.16 6.87 -17.27
N LEU A 11 -2.84 7.08 -17.26
CA LEU A 11 -1.99 7.35 -18.42
C LEU A 11 -0.88 6.31 -18.57
N TYR A 12 -1.02 5.12 -17.96
CA TYR A 12 -0.01 4.08 -18.07
C TYR A 12 0.17 3.68 -19.53
N HIS A 13 1.29 4.14 -20.10
CA HIS A 13 1.79 3.73 -21.41
C HIS A 13 3.04 2.89 -21.18
N PRO A 14 3.23 1.77 -21.90
CA PRO A 14 4.42 0.91 -21.76
C PRO A 14 5.75 1.68 -21.87
N GLU A 15 5.76 2.77 -22.63
CA GLU A 15 6.91 3.66 -22.81
C GLU A 15 7.35 4.38 -21.51
N LEU A 16 6.47 4.47 -20.52
CA LEU A 16 6.73 5.14 -19.23
C LEU A 16 7.26 4.17 -18.15
N ASP A 17 7.34 2.86 -18.43
CA ASP A 17 7.70 1.83 -17.44
C ASP A 17 9.01 2.11 -16.71
N SER A 18 10.05 2.47 -17.47
CA SER A 18 11.37 2.76 -16.93
C SER A 18 11.37 4.02 -16.03
N LYS A 19 10.57 5.03 -16.41
CA LYS A 19 10.40 6.28 -15.66
C LYS A 19 9.61 6.04 -14.37
N ILE A 20 8.52 5.27 -14.45
CA ILE A 20 7.72 4.87 -13.28
C ILE A 20 8.59 4.06 -12.32
N LEU A 21 9.34 3.07 -12.81
CA LEU A 21 10.26 2.28 -11.99
C LEU A 21 11.31 3.15 -11.29
N SER A 22 11.88 4.14 -11.99
CA SER A 22 12.85 5.09 -11.41
C SER A 22 12.22 5.93 -10.28
N ILE A 23 11.00 6.43 -10.48
CA ILE A 23 10.25 7.18 -9.46
C ILE A 23 9.97 6.30 -8.24
N ILE A 24 9.52 5.06 -8.45
CA ILE A 24 9.24 4.10 -7.37
C ILE A 24 10.51 3.82 -6.56
N LYS A 25 11.66 3.59 -7.21
CA LYS A 25 12.94 3.38 -6.51
C LYS A 25 13.33 4.57 -5.63
N LYS A 26 13.17 5.80 -6.13
CA LYS A 26 13.40 7.02 -5.33
C LYS A 26 12.43 7.14 -4.16
N ALA A 27 11.15 6.82 -4.39
CA ALA A 27 10.14 6.83 -3.35
C ALA A 27 10.45 5.83 -2.23
N VAL A 28 10.92 4.62 -2.57
CA VAL A 28 11.38 3.63 -1.58
C VAL A 28 12.46 4.21 -0.67
N THR A 29 13.51 4.82 -1.24
CA THR A 29 14.60 5.43 -0.46
C THR A 29 14.10 6.48 0.54
N ILE A 30 13.20 7.36 0.13
CA ILE A 30 12.64 8.41 1.01
C ILE A 30 11.84 7.76 2.15
N ARG A 31 11.00 6.77 1.84
CA ARG A 31 10.10 6.11 2.81
C ARG A 31 10.82 5.21 3.81
N THR A 32 12.00 4.70 3.47
CA THR A 32 12.80 3.88 4.39
C THR A 32 13.68 4.71 5.32
N THR A 33 13.88 6.00 5.03
CA THR A 33 14.82 6.87 5.77
C THR A 33 14.14 7.90 6.66
N HIS A 34 12.83 8.10 6.52
CA HIS A 34 12.07 9.11 7.25
C HIS A 34 10.76 8.54 7.78
N THR A 35 10.41 8.88 9.02
CA THR A 35 9.07 8.71 9.59
C THR A 35 8.27 10.00 9.45
N TYR A 36 6.95 9.89 9.31
CA TYR A 36 6.07 11.04 9.16
C TYR A 36 4.70 10.78 9.78
N GLU A 37 3.98 11.85 10.09
CA GLU A 37 2.60 11.77 10.57
C GLU A 37 1.73 11.04 9.54
N TYR A 38 0.86 10.15 10.02
CA TYR A 38 0.01 9.31 9.17
C TYR A 38 0.79 8.41 8.18
N GLN A 39 2.01 7.98 8.53
CA GLN A 39 2.84 7.14 7.64
C GLN A 39 2.22 5.81 7.21
N TYR A 40 1.20 5.33 7.92
CA TYR A 40 0.46 4.12 7.57
C TYR A 40 -0.85 4.38 6.83
N SER A 41 -1.31 5.64 6.79
CA SER A 41 -2.61 6.03 6.24
C SER A 41 -2.81 5.73 4.75
N LEU A 42 -4.08 5.73 4.35
CA LEU A 42 -4.48 5.56 2.96
C LEU A 42 -4.10 6.77 2.08
N LEU A 43 -4.30 8.01 2.55
CA LEU A 43 -4.05 9.19 1.72
C LEU A 43 -2.58 9.59 1.62
N PHE A 44 -1.83 9.41 2.71
CA PHE A 44 -0.45 9.92 2.81
C PHE A 44 0.59 8.82 2.98
N GLY A 45 0.18 7.67 3.51
CA GLY A 45 1.03 6.62 4.02
C GLY A 45 1.15 5.34 3.19
N ASP A 46 1.57 4.28 3.86
CA ASP A 46 1.95 2.97 3.31
C ASP A 46 0.73 2.22 2.76
N ALA A 47 -0.46 2.42 3.31
CA ALA A 47 -1.69 1.87 2.76
C ALA A 47 -1.97 2.38 1.33
N GLY A 48 -1.89 3.69 1.10
CA GLY A 48 -2.01 4.26 -0.25
C GLY A 48 -0.91 3.82 -1.21
N TYR A 49 0.31 3.64 -0.69
CA TYR A 49 1.41 3.13 -1.49
C TYR A 49 1.22 1.67 -1.90
N LEU A 50 0.68 0.84 -1.01
CA LEU A 50 0.30 -0.55 -1.31
C LEU A 50 -0.71 -0.62 -2.46
N TRP A 51 -1.71 0.28 -2.47
CA TRP A 51 -2.68 0.38 -3.57
C TRP A 51 -2.02 0.63 -4.93
N LEU A 52 -1.04 1.53 -4.96
CA LEU A 52 -0.28 1.84 -6.17
C LEU A 52 0.53 0.63 -6.63
N LEU A 53 1.27 -0.01 -5.73
CA LEU A 53 2.12 -1.16 -6.06
C LEU A 53 1.31 -2.32 -6.63
N LEU A 54 0.17 -2.65 -6.00
CA LEU A 54 -0.72 -3.70 -6.49
C LEU A 54 -1.33 -3.36 -7.85
N HIS A 55 -1.64 -2.09 -8.09
CA HIS A 55 -2.10 -1.67 -9.40
C HIS A 55 -1.00 -1.80 -10.46
N LEU A 56 0.20 -1.27 -10.19
CA LEU A 56 1.35 -1.39 -11.10
C LEU A 56 1.68 -2.85 -11.39
N PHE A 57 1.62 -3.72 -10.39
CA PHE A 57 1.75 -5.16 -10.58
C PHE A 57 0.64 -5.73 -11.48
N SER A 58 -0.62 -5.33 -11.24
CA SER A 58 -1.76 -5.85 -12.01
C SER A 58 -1.66 -5.58 -13.51
N ILE A 59 -1.09 -4.43 -13.91
CA ILE A 59 -0.95 -4.00 -15.31
C ILE A 59 0.37 -4.45 -15.95
N SER A 60 1.49 -4.37 -15.23
CA SER A 60 2.82 -4.66 -15.79
C SER A 60 3.26 -6.12 -15.61
N LYS A 61 2.65 -6.82 -14.64
CA LYS A 61 3.10 -8.12 -14.11
C LYS A 61 4.56 -8.14 -13.59
N ASN A 62 5.15 -6.97 -13.36
CA ASN A 62 6.51 -6.87 -12.86
C ASN A 62 6.59 -7.26 -11.38
N GLN A 63 7.33 -8.33 -11.09
CA GLN A 63 7.45 -8.93 -9.76
C GLN A 63 8.08 -7.99 -8.72
N TYR A 64 8.86 -6.99 -9.16
CA TYR A 64 9.41 -5.99 -8.25
C TYR A 64 8.31 -5.24 -7.48
N TYR A 65 7.19 -4.94 -8.13
CA TYR A 65 6.07 -4.26 -7.46
C TYR A 65 5.37 -5.18 -6.45
N LEU A 66 5.23 -6.47 -6.76
CA LEU A 66 4.67 -7.45 -5.82
C LEU A 66 5.59 -7.64 -4.61
N GLN A 67 6.91 -7.71 -4.81
CA GLN A 67 7.87 -7.79 -3.70
C GLN A 67 7.76 -6.58 -2.76
N LEU A 68 7.68 -5.37 -3.32
CA LEU A 68 7.47 -4.16 -2.52
C LEU A 68 6.09 -4.16 -1.82
N ALA A 69 5.05 -4.68 -2.48
CA ALA A 69 3.71 -4.79 -1.90
C ALA A 69 3.72 -5.73 -0.69
N ASN A 70 4.42 -6.87 -0.78
CA ASN A 70 4.54 -7.83 0.32
C ASN A 70 5.24 -7.20 1.54
N VAL A 71 6.35 -6.48 1.32
CA VAL A 71 7.05 -5.76 2.39
C VAL A 71 6.16 -4.68 3.02
N THR A 72 5.45 -3.93 2.19
CA THR A 72 4.56 -2.85 2.65
C THR A 72 3.38 -3.41 3.46
N ALA A 73 2.75 -4.49 2.99
CA ALA A 73 1.64 -5.15 3.68
C ALA A 73 2.08 -5.72 5.03
N LYS A 74 3.24 -6.38 5.08
CA LYS A 74 3.81 -6.88 6.35
C LYS A 74 4.00 -5.74 7.35
N LYS A 75 4.58 -4.62 6.92
CA LYS A 75 4.77 -3.43 7.76
C LYS A 75 3.44 -2.87 8.28
N LEU A 76 2.40 -2.83 7.44
CA LEU A 76 1.06 -2.38 7.85
C LEU A 76 0.44 -3.30 8.90
N ILE A 77 0.56 -4.62 8.74
CA ILE A 77 0.06 -5.60 9.72
C ILE A 77 0.80 -5.44 11.05
N GLU A 78 2.13 -5.38 11.04
CA GLU A 78 2.97 -5.25 12.24
C GLU A 78 2.71 -3.98 13.05
N ASN A 79 2.22 -2.91 12.40
CA ASN A 79 2.01 -1.61 13.04
C ASN A 79 0.53 -1.24 13.21
N TYR A 80 -0.40 -2.13 12.82
CA TYR A 80 -1.84 -1.84 12.82
C TYR A 80 -2.36 -1.44 14.21
N ASP A 81 -1.90 -2.12 15.26
CA ASP A 81 -2.36 -1.88 16.63
C ASP A 81 -1.82 -0.58 17.22
N THR A 82 -0.81 0.03 16.59
CA THR A 82 -0.24 1.33 17.01
C THR A 82 -1.03 2.53 16.46
N LEU A 83 -2.01 2.29 15.58
CA LEU A 83 -2.84 3.33 15.00
C LEU A 83 -3.92 3.78 15.98
N GLU A 84 -3.94 5.07 16.31
CA GLU A 84 -4.97 5.67 17.17
C GLU A 84 -6.22 6.06 16.36
N GLU A 85 -6.02 6.58 15.15
CA GLU A 85 -7.12 7.00 14.29
C GLU A 85 -7.88 5.80 13.72
N ILE A 86 -9.21 5.87 13.70
CA ILE A 86 -10.09 4.81 13.20
C ILE A 86 -10.60 5.10 11.78
N ASP A 87 -10.58 6.37 11.36
CA ASP A 87 -11.20 6.81 10.13
C ASP A 87 -10.59 6.21 8.85
N PHE A 88 -11.29 6.42 7.74
CA PHE A 88 -10.93 5.86 6.44
C PHE A 88 -9.69 6.51 5.79
N ALA A 89 -9.52 7.82 5.96
CA ALA A 89 -8.48 8.58 5.28
C ALA A 89 -7.11 8.37 5.93
N LEU A 90 -7.08 8.42 7.26
CA LEU A 90 -5.87 8.48 8.08
C LEU A 90 -5.68 7.25 8.97
N GLY A 91 -6.76 6.56 9.32
CA GLY A 91 -6.79 5.55 10.36
C GLY A 91 -6.87 4.09 9.90
N LYS A 92 -7.21 3.25 10.88
CA LYS A 92 -7.33 1.79 10.78
C LYS A 92 -8.21 1.33 9.62
N SER A 93 -9.34 1.98 9.38
CA SER A 93 -10.26 1.61 8.30
C SER A 93 -9.60 1.68 6.92
N GLY A 94 -8.78 2.71 6.66
CA GLY A 94 -8.06 2.84 5.40
C GLY A 94 -6.94 1.80 5.22
N VAL A 95 -6.30 1.43 6.32
CA VAL A 95 -5.30 0.35 6.34
C VAL A 95 -5.94 -0.99 6.04
N LEU A 96 -7.05 -1.33 6.70
CA LEU A 96 -7.78 -2.58 6.45
C LEU A 96 -8.26 -2.68 5.01
N LEU A 97 -8.80 -1.60 4.43
CA LEU A 97 -9.19 -1.60 3.03
C LEU A 97 -8.02 -1.99 2.11
N SER A 98 -6.83 -1.48 2.42
CA SER A 98 -5.61 -1.76 1.65
C SER A 98 -5.14 -3.20 1.80
N LEU A 99 -5.28 -3.77 2.99
CA LEU A 99 -5.00 -5.18 3.26
C LEU A 99 -6.03 -6.12 2.61
N ILE A 100 -7.31 -5.74 2.56
CA ILE A 100 -8.35 -6.46 1.80
C ILE A 100 -8.00 -6.50 0.31
N LYS A 101 -7.57 -5.36 -0.26
CA LYS A 101 -7.11 -5.34 -1.66
C LYS A 101 -5.90 -6.25 -1.85
N TYR A 102 -4.93 -6.22 -0.94
CA TYR A 102 -3.76 -7.11 -1.01
C TYR A 102 -4.13 -8.59 -0.92
N TYR A 103 -5.08 -8.95 -0.05
CA TYR A 103 -5.60 -10.32 0.06
C TYR A 103 -6.12 -10.86 -1.27
N GLN A 104 -6.76 -10.03 -2.11
CA GLN A 104 -7.24 -10.44 -3.44
C GLN A 104 -6.12 -10.93 -4.37
N PHE A 105 -4.85 -10.56 -4.12
CA PHE A 105 -3.70 -10.99 -4.91
C PHE A 105 -2.98 -12.21 -4.31
N THR A 106 -3.07 -12.43 -3.00
CA THR A 106 -2.30 -13.48 -2.32
C THR A 106 -3.13 -14.68 -1.89
N ASN A 107 -4.43 -14.48 -1.62
CA ASN A 107 -5.32 -15.46 -0.98
C ASN A 107 -4.73 -16.05 0.32
N ASP A 108 -3.93 -15.27 1.06
CA ASP A 108 -3.31 -15.70 2.30
C ASP A 108 -4.34 -15.86 3.43
N ASN A 109 -4.46 -17.06 4.00
CA ASN A 109 -5.41 -17.37 5.06
C ASN A 109 -5.09 -16.68 6.40
N THR A 110 -3.81 -16.48 6.72
CA THR A 110 -3.39 -15.74 7.92
C THR A 110 -3.85 -14.29 7.81
N LEU A 111 -3.66 -13.68 6.64
CA LEU A 111 -4.14 -12.33 6.35
C LEU A 111 -5.67 -12.25 6.43
N LYS A 112 -6.39 -13.25 5.92
CA LYS A 112 -7.86 -13.31 6.03
C LYS A 112 -8.33 -13.29 7.49
N ILE A 113 -7.68 -14.09 8.35
CA ILE A 113 -8.00 -14.13 9.79
C ILE A 113 -7.70 -12.78 10.43
N PHE A 114 -6.53 -12.20 10.15
CA PHE A 114 -6.16 -10.87 10.63
C PHE A 114 -7.23 -9.82 10.27
N ILE A 115 -7.58 -9.72 8.99
CA ILE A 115 -8.61 -8.77 8.51
C ILE A 115 -9.93 -8.98 9.24
N HIS A 116 -10.37 -10.24 9.39
CA HIS A 116 -11.65 -10.54 10.04
C HIS A 116 -11.67 -10.08 11.50
N ASN A 117 -10.61 -10.37 12.25
CA ASN A 117 -10.50 -9.97 13.65
C ASN A 117 -10.46 -8.45 13.78
N SER A 118 -9.64 -7.79 12.97
CA SER A 118 -9.47 -6.33 13.02
C SER A 118 -10.71 -5.53 12.61
N ILE A 119 -11.60 -6.09 11.77
CA ILE A 119 -12.90 -5.47 11.47
C ILE A 119 -13.80 -5.45 12.71
N GLY A 120 -13.73 -6.46 13.58
CA GLY A 120 -14.53 -6.51 14.81
C GLY A 120 -14.07 -5.54 15.91
N GLU A 121 -12.88 -4.95 15.75
CA GLU A 121 -12.28 -3.99 16.68
C GLU A 121 -12.53 -2.51 16.30
N ILE A 122 -13.10 -2.27 15.12
CA ILE A 122 -13.52 -0.94 14.63
C ILE A 122 -14.98 -0.70 15.02
#